data_AF-A0A3D4CN00-F1
#
_entry.id   AF-A0A3D4CN00-F1
#
_cell.length_a   1.000
_cell.length_b   1.000
_cell.length_c   1.000
_cell.angle_alpha   90.00
_cell.angle_beta   90.00
_cell.angle_gamma   90.00
#
_symmetry.space_group_name_H-M   'P 1'
#
loop_
_entity.id
_entity.type
_entity.pdbx_description
1 polymer ?
#
loop_
_entity_poly.entity_id
_entity_poly.type
_entity_poly.pdbx_seq_one_letter_code
_entity_poly.pdbx_strand_id
1 'polypeptide(L)'
;MDEEKARFVPKGSGGYFCTIEIERVENGCVIRLINTNLEDFAFLMGYEKWLPFKIDGVLVCQGENPKTVKFMKGGVALNYIDAVKFMETRRRFKKI
;
A
#
# COMPACT_ATOMS: atom_id res chain seq x y z
N MET A 1 -21.12 -1.43 -9.73
CA MET A 1 -19.91 -0.69 -10.17
C MET A 1 -18.76 -1.42 -9.51
N ASP A 2 -18.17 -2.36 -10.23
CA ASP A 2 -17.09 -3.19 -9.72
C ASP A 2 -15.84 -2.33 -9.58
N GLU A 3 -15.52 -1.90 -8.35
CA GLU A 3 -14.26 -1.19 -8.09
C GLU A 3 -13.11 -2.19 -8.29
N GLU A 4 -12.58 -2.26 -9.51
CA GLU A 4 -11.39 -3.06 -9.84
C GLU A 4 -10.12 -2.46 -9.22
N LYS A 5 -10.16 -1.20 -8.81
CA LYS A 5 -9.03 -0.44 -8.26
C LYS A 5 -9.43 0.48 -7.12
N ALA A 6 -8.54 0.60 -6.14
CA ALA A 6 -8.58 1.62 -5.10
C ALA A 6 -7.30 2.44 -5.11
N ARG A 7 -7.40 3.75 -4.92
CA ARG A 7 -6.26 4.67 -4.89
C ARG A 7 -6.19 5.42 -3.57
N PHE A 8 -4.98 5.57 -3.06
CA PHE A 8 -4.69 6.29 -1.83
C PHE A 8 -3.61 7.33 -2.06
N VAL A 9 -3.81 8.53 -1.50
CA VAL A 9 -2.83 9.64 -1.54
C VAL A 9 -2.59 10.17 -0.12
N PRO A 10 -1.40 10.74 0.18
CA PRO A 10 -1.17 11.33 1.48
C PRO A 10 -2.09 12.54 1.76
N LYS A 11 -2.46 12.73 3.03
CA LYS A 11 -3.21 13.91 3.50
C LYS A 11 -2.24 15.07 3.70
N GLY A 12 -2.58 16.25 3.19
CA GLY A 12 -1.86 17.49 3.47
C GLY A 12 -0.54 17.68 2.71
N SER A 13 -0.17 16.77 1.81
CA SER A 13 1.01 16.92 0.95
C SER A 13 0.69 17.82 -0.25
N GLY A 14 1.15 19.07 -0.21
CA GLY A 14 1.11 20.02 -1.33
C GLY A 14 2.15 19.78 -2.42
N GLY A 15 2.70 18.57 -2.55
CA GLY A 15 3.75 18.25 -3.51
C GLY A 15 3.69 16.80 -4.02
N TYR A 16 3.64 16.68 -5.35
CA TYR A 16 3.95 15.53 -6.21
C TYR A 16 3.28 14.18 -5.87
N PHE A 17 2.03 14.04 -6.29
CA PHE A 17 1.24 12.85 -6.70
C PHE A 17 1.60 11.43 -6.23
N CYS A 18 2.21 11.24 -5.04
CA CYS A 18 2.38 9.91 -4.46
C CYS A 18 1.02 9.23 -4.38
N THR A 19 0.87 8.14 -5.14
CA THR A 19 -0.37 7.39 -5.24
C THR A 19 -0.05 5.93 -5.01
N ILE A 20 -0.77 5.32 -4.08
CA ILE A 20 -0.77 3.88 -3.86
C ILE A 20 -2.01 3.35 -4.56
N GLU A 21 -1.82 2.54 -5.60
CA GLU A 21 -2.90 1.88 -6.31
C GLU A 21 -2.96 0.41 -5.88
N ILE A 22 -4.14 -0.04 -5.42
CA ILE A 22 -4.44 -1.44 -5.16
C ILE A 22 -5.39 -1.90 -6.28
N GLU A 23 -4.99 -2.92 -7.02
CA GLU A 23 -5.74 -3.48 -8.14
C GLU A 23 -6.08 -4.94 -7.86
N ARG A 24 -7.34 -5.34 -8.08
CA ARG A 24 -7.77 -6.73 -7.95
C ARG A 24 -7.21 -7.57 -9.10
N VAL A 25 -6.72 -8.77 -8.78
CA VAL A 25 -6.32 -9.78 -9.77
C VAL A 25 -6.91 -11.14 -9.38
N GLU A 26 -6.90 -12.10 -10.31
CA GLU A 26 -7.55 -13.42 -10.16
C GLU A 26 -7.29 -14.11 -8.81
N ASN A 27 -6.07 -13.98 -8.27
CA ASN A 27 -5.64 -14.61 -7.02
C ASN A 27 -5.19 -13.63 -5.94
N GLY A 28 -5.75 -12.41 -5.89
CA GLY A 28 -5.48 -11.45 -4.81
C GLY A 28 -5.51 -10.00 -5.27
N CYS A 29 -4.44 -9.26 -4.96
CA CYS A 29 -4.27 -7.90 -5.44
C CYS A 29 -2.81 -7.55 -5.72
N VAL A 30 -2.61 -6.57 -6.60
CA VAL A 30 -1.32 -5.92 -6.84
C VAL A 30 -1.35 -4.53 -6.22
N ILE A 31 -0.27 -4.14 -5.52
CA ILE A 31 -0.14 -2.84 -4.87
C ILE A 31 1.02 -2.10 -5.49
N ARG A 32 0.72 -1.02 -6.22
CA ARG A 32 1.69 -0.24 -6.99
C ARG A 32 1.96 1.10 -6.33
N LEU A 33 3.23 1.48 -6.34
CA LEU A 33 3.72 2.80 -5.94
C LEU A 33 3.87 3.66 -7.20
N ILE A 34 3.09 4.74 -7.28
CA ILE A 34 3.07 5.66 -8.41
C ILE A 34 3.60 7.02 -7.93
N ASN A 35 4.55 7.59 -8.68
CA ASN A 35 5.23 8.85 -8.36
C ASN A 35 5.82 8.87 -6.93
N THR A 36 6.28 7.71 -6.45
CA THR A 36 6.92 7.53 -5.14
C THR A 36 7.85 6.32 -5.20
N ASN A 37 8.71 6.16 -4.19
CA ASN A 37 9.63 5.03 -4.05
C ASN A 37 9.37 4.27 -2.73
N LEU A 38 10.12 3.20 -2.46
CA LEU A 38 9.93 2.35 -1.28
C LEU A 38 10.26 3.07 0.04
N GLU A 39 11.23 3.97 0.04
CA GLU A 39 11.66 4.73 1.22
C GLU A 39 10.60 5.77 1.60
N ASP A 40 10.15 6.57 0.62
CA ASP A 40 9.05 7.52 0.79
C ASP A 40 7.78 6.83 1.26
N PHE A 41 7.46 5.67 0.66
CA PHE A 41 6.33 4.85 1.08
C PHE A 41 6.47 4.41 2.55
N ALA A 42 7.63 3.90 2.97
CA ALA A 42 7.87 3.48 4.35
C ALA A 42 7.72 4.66 5.33
N PHE A 43 8.30 5.82 4.98
CA PHE A 43 8.18 7.05 5.76
C PHE A 43 6.71 7.51 5.90
N LEU A 44 5.94 7.48 4.81
CA LEU A 44 4.51 7.83 4.82
C LEU A 44 3.66 6.85 5.62
N MET A 45 4.06 5.57 5.66
CA MET A 45 3.49 4.54 6.52
C MET A 45 3.88 4.69 8.00
N GLY A 46 4.72 5.69 8.34
CA GLY A 46 5.13 6.01 9.72
C GLY A 46 6.36 5.22 10.20
N TYR A 47 7.16 4.67 9.28
CA TYR A 47 8.34 3.88 9.60
C TYR A 47 9.63 4.57 9.13
N GLU A 48 10.63 4.61 10.00
CA GLU A 48 11.96 5.18 9.73
C GLU A 48 12.92 4.17 9.08
N LYS A 49 12.51 2.90 8.97
CA LYS A 49 13.32 1.82 8.42
C LYS A 49 12.81 1.39 7.05
N TRP A 50 13.73 0.85 6.25
CA TRP A 50 13.40 0.24 4.97
C TRP A 50 12.58 -1.05 5.13
N LEU A 51 12.03 -1.55 4.03
CA LEU A 51 11.26 -2.80 4.02
C LEU A 51 12.17 -4.01 4.33
N PRO A 52 11.64 -5.06 5.00
CA PRO A 52 10.26 -5.20 5.44
C PRO A 52 9.99 -4.59 6.83
N PHE A 53 8.74 -4.22 7.10
CA PHE A 53 8.28 -3.80 8.43
C PHE A 53 6.88 -4.35 8.73
N LYS A 54 6.51 -4.42 10.02
CA LYS A 54 5.23 -4.98 10.45
C LYS A 54 4.38 -3.92 11.16
N ILE A 55 3.17 -3.69 10.67
CA ILE A 55 2.19 -2.75 11.24
C ILE A 55 0.83 -3.45 11.37
N ASP A 56 0.18 -3.33 12.53
CA ASP A 56 -1.13 -3.94 12.81
C ASP A 56 -1.21 -5.45 12.50
N GLY A 57 -0.12 -6.17 12.73
CA GLY A 57 -0.03 -7.60 12.42
C GLY A 57 0.21 -7.93 10.94
N VAL A 58 0.23 -6.93 10.06
CA VAL A 58 0.52 -7.06 8.63
C VAL A 58 2.00 -6.78 8.38
N LEU A 59 2.67 -7.75 7.78
CA LEU A 59 4.03 -7.60 7.26
C LEU A 59 3.96 -6.93 5.88
N VAL A 60 4.65 -5.81 5.72
CA VAL A 60 4.80 -5.09 4.47
C VAL A 60 6.18 -5.37 3.93
N CYS A 61 6.24 -5.91 2.72
CA CYS A 61 7.48 -6.28 2.03
C CYS A 61 7.54 -5.65 0.64
N GLN A 62 8.74 -5.56 0.08
CA GLN A 62 8.90 -5.26 -1.34
C GLN A 62 8.30 -6.41 -2.18
N GLY A 63 7.60 -6.06 -3.25
CA GLY A 63 7.15 -7.02 -4.25
C GLY A 63 8.28 -7.44 -5.20
N GLU A 64 7.98 -8.32 -6.16
CA GLU A 64 8.97 -8.74 -7.17
C GLU A 64 9.38 -7.58 -8.09
N ASN A 65 8.46 -6.65 -8.36
CA ASN A 65 8.78 -5.42 -9.06
C ASN A 65 9.19 -4.33 -8.06
N PRO A 66 10.29 -3.59 -8.29
CA PRO A 66 10.75 -2.51 -7.41
C PRO A 66 9.71 -1.43 -7.07
N LYS A 67 8.68 -1.25 -7.91
CA LYS A 67 7.58 -0.30 -7.70
C LYS A 67 6.34 -0.92 -7.05
N THR A 68 6.45 -2.12 -6.50
CA THR A 68 5.34 -2.83 -5.88
C THR A 68 5.65 -3.22 -4.45
N VAL A 69 4.60 -3.34 -3.65
CA VAL A 69 4.67 -3.86 -2.29
C VAL A 69 3.70 -5.02 -2.12
N LYS A 70 3.99 -5.90 -1.16
CA LYS A 70 3.12 -7.01 -0.76
C LYS A 70 2.72 -6.80 0.70
N PHE A 71 1.44 -6.97 0.99
CA PHE A 71 0.92 -7.01 2.36
C PHE A 71 0.63 -8.46 2.72
N MET A 72 1.18 -8.93 3.85
CA MET A 72 1.07 -10.32 4.26
C MET A 72 0.62 -10.43 5.72
N LYS A 73 -0.25 -11.38 6.03
CA LYS A 73 -0.67 -11.71 7.40
C LYS A 73 -0.64 -13.23 7.58
N GLY A 74 0.10 -13.71 8.58
CA GLY A 74 0.26 -15.15 8.81
C GLY A 74 0.92 -15.91 7.66
N GLY A 75 1.79 -15.25 6.88
CA GLY A 75 2.47 -15.87 5.72
C GLY A 75 1.66 -15.87 4.42
N VAL A 76 0.44 -15.33 4.42
CA VAL A 76 -0.43 -15.26 3.24
C VAL A 76 -0.58 -13.80 2.80
N ALA A 77 -0.55 -13.55 1.48
CA ALA A 77 -0.81 -12.23 0.93
C ALA A 77 -2.27 -11.81 1.17
N LEU A 78 -2.49 -10.54 1.51
CA LEU A 78 -3.84 -10.00 1.64
C LEU A 78 -4.56 -10.02 0.29
N ASN A 79 -5.85 -10.33 0.30
CA ASN A 79 -6.71 -10.11 -0.85
C ASN A 79 -7.00 -8.60 -1.02
N TYR A 80 -7.64 -8.23 -2.13
CA TYR A 80 -8.00 -6.84 -2.43
C TYR A 80 -8.76 -6.13 -1.30
N ILE A 81 -9.82 -6.75 -0.78
CA ILE A 81 -10.68 -6.13 0.25
C ILE A 81 -9.88 -5.87 1.53
N ASP A 82 -9.08 -6.83 1.96
CA ASP A 82 -8.27 -6.69 3.17
C ASP A 82 -7.13 -5.71 2.99
N ALA A 83 -6.51 -5.63 1.80
CA ALA A 83 -5.49 -4.64 1.48
C ALA A 83 -6.06 -3.21 1.48
N VAL A 84 -7.27 -3.02 0.93
CA VAL A 84 -7.98 -1.72 0.95
C VAL A 84 -8.35 -1.33 2.37
N LYS A 85 -8.99 -2.23 3.14
CA LYS A 85 -9.36 -1.99 4.55
C LYS A 85 -8.14 -1.70 5.41
N PHE A 86 -7.05 -2.43 5.18
CA PHE A 86 -5.76 -2.13 5.75
C PHE A 86 -5.47 -0.67 5.38
N MET A 87 -5.30 -0.28 4.11
CA MET A 87 -4.94 1.09 3.73
C MET A 87 -5.81 2.21 4.33
N GLU A 88 -7.10 1.98 4.49
CA GLU A 88 -8.03 2.91 5.13
C GLU A 88 -7.72 3.19 6.62
N THR A 89 -7.02 2.30 7.33
CA THR A 89 -6.58 2.57 8.72
C THR A 89 -5.43 3.57 8.80
N ARG A 90 -4.74 3.88 7.70
CA ARG A 90 -3.62 4.83 7.72
C ARG A 90 -4.14 6.25 7.72
N ARG A 91 -4.10 6.87 8.91
CA ARG A 91 -4.53 8.26 9.11
C ARG A 91 -3.85 9.26 8.18
N ARG A 92 -2.61 9.00 7.74
CA ARG A 92 -1.84 9.82 6.80
C ARG A 92 -2.28 9.69 5.34
N PHE A 93 -3.11 8.72 4.99
CA PHE A 93 -3.62 8.52 3.62
C PHE A 93 -5.13 8.76 3.56
N LYS A 94 -5.61 9.20 2.39
CA LYS A 94 -7.04 9.26 2.04
C LYS A 94 -7.28 8.46 0.76
N LYS A 95 -8.41 7.75 0.69
CA LYS A 95 -8.89 7.11 -0.55
C LYS A 95 -9.40 8.20 -1.52
N ILE A 96 -9.15 8.05 -2.82
CA ILE A 96 -9.62 8.95 -3.90
C ILE A 96 -10.24 8.17 -5.06
#